data_AF-A0A2E7S1W5-F1
#
_entry.id   AF-A0A2E7S1W5-F1
#
_cell.length_a   1.000
_cell.length_b   1.000
_cell.length_c   1.000
_cell.angle_alpha   90.00
_cell.angle_beta   90.00
_cell.angle_gamma   90.00
#
_symmetry.space_group_name_H-M   'P 1'
#
loop_
_entity.id
_entity.type
_entity.pdbx_description
1 polymer ?
#
loop_
_entity_poly.entity_id
_entity_poly.type
_entity_poly.pdbx_seq_one_letter_code
_entity_poly.pdbx_strand_id
1 'polypeptide(L)'
;MATRVGQGDYQYEVVNDWAKLPEGWTFGWIPGVGVDSKDRVIVSSRSEHMLIIFDTDGNVIESWDDTVLVSENAHGVYVDDQDNIFLTEWLGHCVYKFNSGGELQWTLGTPGVPRPPGVPFNRPTDLAIAPDGCLFVSDGYVNHKVHKFSPDGELIKSWGEPGTGPGQFDLVHSVWVDSDYRVYICDRENNRIQLFDGDGEFLEEWPGYLRPDKLWFDKDETIFMAEVGHRLTILDRQNNILSQWGEAGDEPHQFVAAPHGIWGDSRGDLYVSEVAAPGLIKKFVRVRD
;
A
#
# COMPACT_ATOMS: atom_id res chain seq x y z
N MET A 1 -19.64 -5.52 23.27
CA MET A 1 -19.26 -4.10 23.17
C MET A 1 -18.28 -4.00 22.01
N ALA A 2 -18.35 -2.98 21.17
CA ALA A 2 -17.37 -2.79 20.11
C ALA A 2 -15.99 -2.56 20.75
N THR A 3 -14.95 -3.23 20.23
CA THR A 3 -13.57 -2.99 20.68
C THR A 3 -13.11 -1.67 20.09
N ARG A 4 -12.66 -0.75 20.94
CA ARG A 4 -12.12 0.55 20.54
C ARG A 4 -10.59 0.51 20.57
N VAL A 5 -9.96 1.08 19.54
CA VAL A 5 -8.50 1.21 19.41
C VAL A 5 -8.13 2.65 19.08
N GLY A 6 -6.83 2.93 19.14
CA GLY A 6 -6.27 4.25 18.85
C GLY A 6 -6.38 5.24 20.02
N GLN A 7 -5.95 6.47 19.77
CA GLN A 7 -5.81 7.53 20.78
C GLN A 7 -6.12 8.90 20.16
N GLY A 8 -6.42 9.89 21.02
CA GLY A 8 -6.66 11.27 20.60
C GLY A 8 -7.81 11.37 19.60
N ASP A 9 -7.64 12.17 18.56
CA ASP A 9 -8.66 12.31 17.50
C ASP A 9 -8.76 11.05 16.63
N TYR A 10 -7.76 10.18 16.66
CA TYR A 10 -7.62 8.98 15.83
C TYR A 10 -8.00 7.72 16.60
N GLN A 11 -9.28 7.63 16.97
CA GLN A 11 -9.85 6.45 17.63
C GLN A 11 -10.84 5.73 16.71
N TYR A 12 -10.88 4.41 16.80
CA TYR A 12 -11.68 3.58 15.91
C TYR A 12 -12.40 2.45 16.63
N GLU A 13 -13.57 2.08 16.12
CA GLU A 13 -14.24 0.81 16.44
C GLU A 13 -13.86 -0.25 15.42
N VAL A 14 -13.48 -1.45 15.89
CA VAL A 14 -13.02 -2.54 15.01
C VAL A 14 -14.17 -3.39 14.48
N VAL A 15 -14.15 -3.69 13.19
CA VAL A 15 -15.03 -4.62 12.48
C VAL A 15 -14.18 -5.70 11.79
N ASN A 16 -14.07 -6.89 12.40
CA ASN A 16 -13.22 -7.99 11.91
C ASN A 16 -13.79 -8.66 10.64
N ASP A 17 -15.09 -8.96 10.62
CA ASP A 17 -15.73 -9.67 9.50
C ASP A 17 -16.43 -8.69 8.55
N TRP A 18 -15.72 -7.63 8.16
CA TRP A 18 -16.29 -6.57 7.35
C TRP A 18 -16.67 -7.06 5.94
N ALA A 19 -15.76 -7.77 5.26
CA ALA A 19 -15.96 -8.23 3.89
C ALA A 19 -16.92 -9.43 3.82
N LYS A 20 -18.03 -9.27 3.09
CA LYS A 20 -19.08 -10.28 2.88
C LYS A 20 -18.94 -10.88 1.50
N LEU A 21 -18.14 -11.95 1.39
CA LEU A 21 -17.93 -12.65 0.14
C LEU A 21 -19.17 -13.47 -0.28
N PRO A 22 -19.45 -13.59 -1.60
CA PRO A 22 -20.40 -14.55 -2.13
C PRO A 22 -20.09 -15.99 -1.71
N GLU A 23 -21.10 -16.86 -1.73
CA GLU A 23 -20.92 -18.28 -1.43
C GLU A 23 -19.90 -18.92 -2.38
N GLY A 24 -18.94 -19.66 -1.82
CA GLY A 24 -17.87 -20.32 -2.56
C GLY A 24 -16.64 -19.45 -2.83
N TRP A 25 -16.72 -18.13 -2.65
CA TRP A 25 -15.57 -17.25 -2.79
C TRP A 25 -14.71 -17.29 -1.54
N THR A 26 -13.39 -17.30 -1.75
CA THR A 26 -12.42 -17.24 -0.66
C THR A 26 -11.33 -16.24 -0.98
N PHE A 27 -10.89 -15.51 0.03
CA PHE A 27 -9.66 -14.75 -0.06
C PHE A 27 -8.43 -15.64 0.13
N GLY A 28 -7.36 -15.32 -0.60
CA GLY A 28 -6.01 -15.72 -0.27
C GLY A 28 -5.36 -14.65 0.60
N TRP A 29 -4.06 -14.41 0.40
CA TRP A 29 -3.39 -13.26 1.01
C TRP A 29 -3.92 -11.97 0.38
N ILE A 30 -4.07 -10.92 1.17
CA ILE A 30 -4.64 -9.65 0.70
C ILE A 30 -3.54 -8.59 0.77
N PRO A 31 -2.67 -8.48 -0.25
CA PRO A 31 -1.51 -7.58 -0.20
C PRO A 31 -1.87 -6.11 -0.41
N GLY A 32 -3.04 -5.78 -0.96
CA GLY A 32 -3.36 -4.40 -1.29
C GLY A 32 -4.83 -4.06 -1.10
N VAL A 33 -5.05 -2.86 -0.57
CA VAL A 33 -6.36 -2.22 -0.47
C VAL A 33 -6.21 -0.78 -0.96
N GLY A 34 -7.21 -0.30 -1.70
CA GLY A 34 -7.37 1.10 -2.07
C GLY A 34 -8.83 1.52 -1.94
N VAL A 35 -9.09 2.81 -1.82
CA VAL A 35 -10.44 3.37 -1.82
C VAL A 35 -10.51 4.50 -2.83
N ASP A 36 -11.53 4.48 -3.68
CA ASP A 36 -11.76 5.51 -4.68
C ASP A 36 -12.62 6.68 -4.16
N SER A 37 -12.81 7.70 -4.99
CA SER A 37 -13.55 8.91 -4.62
C SER A 37 -15.03 8.69 -4.29
N LYS A 38 -15.56 7.49 -4.54
CA LYS A 38 -16.94 7.07 -4.25
C LYS A 38 -17.03 6.15 -3.05
N ASP A 39 -15.96 6.03 -2.28
CA ASP A 39 -15.81 5.11 -1.16
C ASP A 39 -15.98 3.63 -1.55
N ARG A 40 -15.72 3.27 -2.82
CA ARG A 40 -15.61 1.86 -3.21
C ARG A 40 -14.25 1.35 -2.75
N VAL A 41 -14.26 0.22 -2.04
CA VAL A 41 -13.06 -0.38 -1.48
C VAL A 41 -12.56 -1.45 -2.44
N ILE A 42 -11.42 -1.21 -3.06
CA ILE A 42 -10.75 -2.11 -4.00
C ILE A 42 -9.80 -3.00 -3.21
N VAL A 43 -10.06 -4.30 -3.21
CA VAL A 43 -9.26 -5.29 -2.50
C VAL A 43 -8.58 -6.19 -3.52
N SER A 44 -7.24 -6.22 -3.48
CA SER A 44 -6.47 -7.19 -4.23
C SER A 44 -6.18 -8.42 -3.38
N SER A 45 -6.56 -9.60 -3.84
CA SER A 45 -6.35 -10.87 -3.16
C SER A 45 -5.64 -11.89 -4.05
N ARG A 46 -4.75 -12.68 -3.46
CA ARG A 46 -4.14 -13.84 -4.11
C ARG A 46 -5.09 -15.04 -4.10
N SER A 47 -6.24 -14.89 -4.75
CA SER A 47 -7.28 -15.91 -4.92
C SER A 47 -7.78 -16.00 -6.36
N GLU A 48 -8.79 -16.85 -6.59
CA GLU A 48 -9.50 -16.94 -7.89
C GLU A 48 -10.06 -15.57 -8.33
N HIS A 49 -10.56 -14.78 -7.38
CA HIS A 49 -11.10 -13.44 -7.60
C HIS A 49 -10.10 -12.39 -7.13
N MET A 50 -9.20 -12.01 -8.03
CA MET A 50 -8.02 -11.24 -7.65
C MET A 50 -8.32 -9.78 -7.28
N LEU A 51 -9.32 -9.18 -7.92
CA LEU A 51 -9.78 -7.82 -7.62
C LEU A 51 -11.26 -7.87 -7.30
N ILE A 52 -11.58 -7.57 -6.04
CA ILE A 52 -12.94 -7.52 -5.56
C ILE A 52 -13.20 -6.11 -5.04
N ILE A 53 -14.28 -5.50 -5.50
CA ILE A 53 -14.69 -4.15 -5.16
C ILE A 53 -15.91 -4.22 -4.24
N PHE A 54 -15.83 -3.56 -3.10
CA PHE A 54 -16.86 -3.56 -2.07
C PHE A 54 -17.45 -2.16 -1.86
N ASP A 55 -18.69 -2.10 -1.37
CA ASP A 55 -19.20 -0.89 -0.71
C ASP A 55 -18.62 -0.76 0.72
N THR A 56 -18.85 0.38 1.36
CA THR A 56 -18.35 0.60 2.74
C THR A 56 -18.95 -0.35 3.78
N ASP A 57 -20.06 -1.02 3.47
CA ASP A 57 -20.70 -2.00 4.35
C ASP A 57 -20.18 -3.43 4.11
N GLY A 58 -19.21 -3.57 3.19
CA GLY A 58 -18.52 -4.81 2.88
C GLY A 58 -19.29 -5.74 1.96
N ASN A 59 -20.32 -5.26 1.25
CA ASN A 59 -20.98 -6.04 0.22
C ASN A 59 -20.18 -5.94 -1.09
N VAL A 60 -19.99 -7.07 -1.78
CA VAL A 60 -19.35 -7.07 -3.12
C VAL A 60 -20.25 -6.34 -4.11
N ILE A 61 -19.68 -5.35 -4.80
CA ILE A 61 -20.32 -4.62 -5.91
C ILE A 61 -19.85 -5.19 -7.25
N GLU A 62 -18.57 -5.54 -7.37
CA GLU A 62 -17.94 -5.93 -8.64
C GLU A 62 -16.70 -6.81 -8.40
N SER A 63 -16.36 -7.64 -9.39
CA SER A 63 -15.05 -8.32 -9.50
C SER A 63 -14.52 -8.18 -10.92
N TRP A 64 -13.21 -8.05 -11.05
CA TRP A 64 -12.54 -7.99 -12.36
C TRP A 64 -11.76 -9.29 -12.60
N ASP A 65 -12.47 -10.30 -13.08
CA ASP A 65 -11.91 -11.64 -13.26
C ASP A 65 -11.25 -11.83 -14.64
N ASP A 66 -11.77 -11.17 -15.69
CA ASP A 66 -11.23 -11.21 -17.06
C ASP A 66 -10.14 -10.14 -17.27
N THR A 67 -9.04 -10.24 -16.51
CA THR A 67 -7.93 -9.27 -16.59
C THR A 67 -6.61 -9.91 -17.02
N VAL A 68 -5.61 -9.08 -17.33
CA VAL A 68 -4.22 -9.52 -17.62
C VAL A 68 -3.46 -9.97 -16.38
N LEU A 69 -4.12 -9.94 -15.21
CA LEU A 69 -3.47 -10.06 -13.91
C LEU A 69 -3.31 -11.52 -13.52
N VAL A 70 -2.26 -11.80 -12.76
CA VAL A 70 -1.95 -13.12 -12.24
C VAL A 70 -2.01 -13.06 -10.72
N SER A 71 -2.90 -13.85 -10.15
CA SER A 71 -3.25 -13.79 -8.73
C SER A 71 -2.05 -13.85 -7.79
N GLU A 72 -1.11 -14.76 -8.04
CA GLU A 72 0.08 -14.95 -7.22
C GLU A 72 1.04 -13.74 -7.25
N ASN A 73 0.91 -12.90 -8.28
CA ASN A 73 1.74 -11.74 -8.50
C ASN A 73 1.21 -10.49 -7.81
N ALA A 74 -0.04 -10.47 -7.32
CA ALA A 74 -0.62 -9.31 -6.68
C ALA A 74 0.26 -8.80 -5.51
N HIS A 75 0.47 -7.48 -5.46
CA HIS A 75 1.25 -6.83 -4.41
C HIS A 75 0.67 -5.46 -4.04
N GLY A 76 1.12 -4.37 -4.64
CA GLY A 76 0.66 -3.00 -4.33
C GLY A 76 -0.63 -2.62 -5.04
N VAL A 77 -1.50 -1.88 -4.35
CA VAL A 77 -2.65 -1.15 -4.90
C VAL A 77 -2.45 0.34 -4.64
N TYR A 78 -2.71 1.16 -5.65
CA TYR A 78 -2.76 2.62 -5.54
C TYR A 78 -3.95 3.14 -6.35
N VAL A 79 -4.72 4.08 -5.79
CA VAL A 79 -5.85 4.73 -6.46
C VAL A 79 -5.53 6.21 -6.60
N ASP A 80 -5.57 6.73 -7.83
CA ASP A 80 -5.34 8.15 -8.09
C ASP A 80 -6.61 9.00 -7.95
N ASP A 81 -6.46 10.32 -8.05
CA ASP A 81 -7.53 11.30 -7.92
C ASP A 81 -8.60 11.23 -9.03
N GLN A 82 -8.34 10.46 -10.08
CA GLN A 82 -9.23 10.20 -11.22
C GLN A 82 -9.89 8.82 -11.12
N ASP A 83 -9.79 8.15 -9.96
CA ASP A 83 -10.25 6.78 -9.70
C ASP A 83 -9.57 5.73 -10.61
N ASN A 84 -8.40 6.02 -11.18
CA ASN A 84 -7.62 4.98 -11.83
C ASN A 84 -6.95 4.10 -10.77
N ILE A 85 -6.89 2.81 -11.06
CA ILE A 85 -6.36 1.80 -10.15
C ILE A 85 -5.04 1.27 -10.72
N PHE A 86 -3.98 1.43 -9.95
CA PHE A 86 -2.65 0.94 -10.26
C PHE A 86 -2.35 -0.31 -9.45
N LEU A 87 -1.85 -1.33 -10.12
CA LEU A 87 -1.55 -2.63 -9.53
C LEU A 87 -0.12 -3.01 -9.84
N THR A 88 0.65 -3.20 -8.78
CA THR A 88 2.04 -3.65 -8.87
C THR A 88 2.10 -5.16 -8.75
N GLU A 89 2.71 -5.80 -9.74
CA GLU A 89 2.94 -7.25 -9.75
C GLU A 89 4.40 -7.59 -9.47
N TRP A 90 4.69 -8.17 -8.30
CA TRP A 90 6.08 -8.45 -7.89
C TRP A 90 6.72 -9.54 -8.77
N LEU A 91 6.05 -10.68 -8.96
CA LEU A 91 6.50 -11.72 -9.89
C LEU A 91 6.15 -11.43 -11.36
N GLY A 92 5.24 -10.48 -11.60
CA GLY A 92 4.93 -9.98 -12.94
C GLY A 92 5.95 -8.96 -13.45
N HIS A 93 6.80 -8.42 -12.57
CA HIS A 93 7.84 -7.44 -12.93
C HIS A 93 7.30 -6.20 -13.65
N CYS A 94 6.09 -5.76 -13.29
CA CYS A 94 5.41 -4.65 -13.94
C CYS A 94 4.43 -3.95 -13.01
N VAL A 95 3.97 -2.78 -13.47
CA VAL A 95 2.82 -2.07 -12.90
C VAL A 95 1.78 -1.91 -14.01
N TYR A 96 0.51 -2.14 -13.69
CA TYR A 96 -0.61 -1.92 -14.58
C TYR A 96 -1.44 -0.73 -14.09
N LYS A 97 -2.02 0.05 -14.99
CA LYS A 97 -3.09 1.01 -14.67
C LYS A 97 -4.37 0.60 -15.35
N PHE A 98 -5.43 0.55 -14.58
CA PHE A 98 -6.80 0.37 -15.02
C PHE A 98 -7.56 1.67 -14.80
N ASN A 99 -8.56 1.94 -15.64
CA ASN A 99 -9.55 2.95 -15.30
C ASN A 99 -10.53 2.41 -14.24
N SER A 100 -11.43 3.27 -13.75
CA SER A 100 -12.41 2.91 -12.71
C SER A 100 -13.46 1.86 -13.12
N GLY A 101 -13.48 1.47 -14.40
CA GLY A 101 -14.33 0.42 -14.97
C GLY A 101 -13.58 -0.87 -15.34
N GLY A 102 -12.32 -1.02 -14.95
CA GLY A 102 -11.57 -2.27 -15.12
C GLY A 102 -10.86 -2.43 -16.46
N GLU A 103 -10.83 -1.40 -17.29
CA GLU A 103 -10.13 -1.45 -18.58
C GLU A 103 -8.66 -1.06 -18.41
N LEU A 104 -7.76 -1.94 -18.84
CA LEU A 104 -6.32 -1.67 -18.86
C LEU A 104 -5.99 -0.48 -19.77
N GLN A 105 -5.34 0.54 -19.21
CA GLN A 105 -4.95 1.75 -19.93
C GLN A 105 -3.48 1.72 -20.35
N TRP A 106 -2.60 1.27 -19.46
CA TRP A 106 -1.16 1.17 -19.75
C TRP A 106 -0.44 0.19 -18.82
N THR A 107 0.79 -0.17 -19.20
CA THR A 107 1.67 -1.07 -18.46
C THR A 107 3.08 -0.48 -18.39
N LEU A 108 3.66 -0.43 -17.18
CA LEU A 108 5.08 -0.13 -16.97
C LEU A 108 5.87 -1.41 -16.81
N GLY A 109 6.98 -1.54 -17.53
CA GLY A 109 7.84 -2.73 -17.49
C GLY A 109 7.46 -3.75 -18.56
N THR A 110 7.81 -5.02 -18.33
CA THR A 110 7.57 -6.08 -19.31
C THR A 110 7.01 -7.30 -18.57
N PRO A 111 5.70 -7.57 -18.70
CA PRO A 111 5.03 -8.65 -17.94
C PRO A 111 5.77 -9.98 -18.00
N GLY A 112 6.06 -10.54 -16.82
CA GLY A 112 6.72 -11.84 -16.64
C GLY A 112 8.22 -11.87 -16.99
N VAL A 113 8.84 -10.73 -17.34
CA VAL A 113 10.25 -10.67 -17.74
C VAL A 113 11.06 -9.88 -16.69
N PRO A 114 11.80 -10.57 -15.80
CA PRO A 114 12.70 -9.88 -14.87
C PRO A 114 13.82 -9.18 -15.64
N ARG A 115 14.14 -7.94 -15.24
CA ARG A 115 15.31 -7.23 -15.74
C ARG A 115 16.56 -7.54 -14.93
N PRO A 116 17.78 -7.33 -15.48
CA PRO A 116 19.01 -7.47 -14.71
C PRO A 116 18.99 -6.62 -13.43
N PRO A 117 19.67 -7.06 -12.36
CA PRO A 117 19.76 -6.27 -11.12
C PRO A 117 20.19 -4.82 -11.38
N GLY A 118 19.48 -3.90 -10.74
CA GLY A 118 19.66 -2.46 -10.89
C GLY A 118 18.83 -1.80 -12.00
N VAL A 119 18.19 -2.58 -12.88
CA VAL A 119 17.33 -2.08 -13.96
C VAL A 119 15.86 -2.33 -13.61
N PRO A 120 14.96 -1.32 -13.75
CA PRO A 120 13.54 -1.53 -13.50
C PRO A 120 12.92 -2.43 -14.59
N PHE A 121 12.20 -3.50 -14.28
CA PHE A 121 11.87 -3.99 -12.94
C PHE A 121 12.42 -5.38 -12.62
N ASN A 122 12.72 -5.58 -11.35
CA ASN A 122 13.05 -6.89 -10.80
C ASN A 122 12.42 -7.07 -9.41
N ARG A 123 11.10 -7.32 -9.44
CA ARG A 123 10.21 -7.51 -8.30
C ARG A 123 9.83 -6.21 -7.59
N PRO A 124 9.11 -5.33 -8.32
CA PRO A 124 8.57 -4.10 -7.77
C PRO A 124 7.55 -4.40 -6.68
N THR A 125 7.42 -3.48 -5.73
CA THR A 125 6.58 -3.64 -4.54
C THR A 125 5.43 -2.65 -4.54
N ASP A 126 5.67 -1.38 -4.89
CA ASP A 126 4.63 -0.35 -4.79
C ASP A 126 4.85 0.78 -5.80
N LEU A 127 3.80 1.58 -6.02
CA LEU A 127 3.85 2.80 -6.83
C LEU A 127 3.16 3.95 -6.10
N ALA A 128 3.72 5.15 -6.24
CA ALA A 128 3.08 6.42 -5.94
C ALA A 128 3.16 7.38 -7.13
N ILE A 129 2.23 8.33 -7.18
CA ILE A 129 2.17 9.38 -8.20
C ILE A 129 2.45 10.71 -7.52
N ALA A 130 3.41 11.45 -8.06
CA ALA A 130 3.76 12.79 -7.60
C ALA A 130 2.77 13.84 -8.15
N PRO A 131 2.71 15.05 -7.58
CA PRO A 131 1.79 16.11 -8.02
C PRO A 131 1.93 16.53 -9.49
N ASP A 132 3.10 16.31 -10.12
CA ASP A 132 3.34 16.58 -11.55
C ASP A 132 3.02 15.39 -12.47
N GLY A 133 2.50 14.30 -11.91
CA GLY A 133 2.20 13.05 -12.59
C GLY A 133 3.40 12.10 -12.75
N CYS A 134 4.61 12.46 -12.27
CA CYS A 134 5.73 11.53 -12.26
C CYS A 134 5.41 10.32 -11.39
N LEU A 135 5.93 9.16 -11.79
CA LEU A 135 5.69 7.90 -11.11
C LEU A 135 6.91 7.53 -10.29
N PHE A 136 6.70 7.14 -9.05
CA PHE A 136 7.73 6.63 -8.15
C PHE A 136 7.42 5.17 -7.87
N VAL A 137 8.36 4.27 -8.16
CA VAL A 137 8.18 2.82 -7.97
C VAL A 137 9.25 2.31 -7.03
N SER A 138 8.83 1.65 -5.95
CA SER A 138 9.73 0.88 -5.09
C SER A 138 10.00 -0.49 -5.73
N ASP A 139 11.28 -0.83 -5.86
CA ASP A 139 11.74 -2.10 -6.43
C ASP A 139 12.69 -2.79 -5.45
N GLY A 140 12.10 -3.32 -4.38
CA GLY A 140 12.82 -3.69 -3.17
C GLY A 140 13.28 -5.12 -3.07
N TYR A 141 12.57 -6.10 -3.65
CA TYR A 141 12.85 -7.51 -3.38
C TYR A 141 14.16 -8.02 -4.01
N VAL A 142 14.61 -7.40 -5.11
CA VAL A 142 15.92 -7.71 -5.73
C VAL A 142 16.74 -6.45 -5.98
N ASN A 143 16.10 -5.33 -6.35
CA ASN A 143 16.83 -4.15 -6.81
C ASN A 143 17.32 -3.23 -5.69
N HIS A 144 16.68 -3.22 -4.52
CA HIS A 144 16.99 -2.30 -3.41
C HIS A 144 16.98 -0.82 -3.88
N LYS A 145 16.05 -0.49 -4.78
CA LYS A 145 16.01 0.82 -5.46
C LYS A 145 14.63 1.42 -5.46
N VAL A 146 14.62 2.74 -5.64
CA VAL A 146 13.45 3.49 -6.11
C VAL A 146 13.74 4.02 -7.50
N HIS A 147 12.72 3.98 -8.35
CA HIS A 147 12.76 4.44 -9.72
C HIS A 147 11.76 5.58 -9.89
N LYS A 148 12.22 6.72 -10.45
CA LYS A 148 11.36 7.82 -10.89
C LYS A 148 11.17 7.72 -12.40
N PHE A 149 9.93 7.76 -12.84
CA PHE A 149 9.52 7.82 -14.23
C PHE A 149 8.76 9.11 -14.51
N SER A 150 8.78 9.55 -15.75
CA SER A 150 7.88 10.58 -16.25
C SER A 150 6.43 10.07 -16.28
N PRO A 151 5.43 10.96 -16.44
CA PRO A 151 4.02 10.56 -16.53
C PRO A 151 3.69 9.59 -17.68
N ASP A 152 4.51 9.58 -18.73
CA ASP A 152 4.42 8.67 -19.89
C ASP A 152 5.26 7.39 -19.73
N GLY A 153 5.92 7.18 -18.57
CA GLY A 153 6.61 5.95 -18.23
C GLY A 153 8.06 5.87 -18.70
N GLU A 154 8.69 6.98 -19.11
CA GLU A 154 10.11 7.02 -19.40
C GLU A 154 10.92 7.10 -18.09
N LEU A 155 11.98 6.29 -17.97
CA LEU A 155 12.82 6.28 -16.78
C LEU A 155 13.63 7.59 -16.68
N ILE A 156 13.43 8.34 -15.60
CA ILE A 156 14.16 9.58 -15.32
C ILE A 156 15.40 9.31 -14.46
N LYS A 157 15.22 8.65 -13.30
CA LYS A 157 16.30 8.42 -12.33
C LYS A 157 16.05 7.12 -11.56
N SER A 158 17.12 6.54 -11.04
CA SER A 158 17.06 5.46 -10.06
C SER A 158 18.10 5.70 -8.98
N TRP A 159 17.74 5.48 -7.74
CA TRP A 159 18.64 5.61 -6.59
C TRP A 159 18.38 4.49 -5.58
N GLY A 160 19.31 4.30 -4.65
CA GLY A 160 19.31 3.16 -3.74
C GLY A 160 20.40 2.14 -4.08
N GLU A 161 20.96 1.54 -3.05
CA GLU A 161 21.83 0.37 -3.11
C GLU A 161 21.68 -0.43 -1.81
N PRO A 162 22.07 -1.72 -1.78
CA PRO A 162 22.00 -2.51 -0.56
C PRO A 162 22.81 -1.91 0.58
N GLY A 163 22.21 -1.72 1.76
CA GLY A 163 22.91 -1.26 2.95
C GLY A 163 22.01 -0.61 3.99
N THR A 164 22.65 0.02 4.99
CA THR A 164 21.99 0.61 6.16
C THR A 164 22.28 2.11 6.32
N GLY A 165 23.10 2.69 5.44
CA GLY A 165 23.37 4.13 5.45
C GLY A 165 22.25 4.97 4.81
N PRO A 166 22.34 6.31 4.89
CA PRO A 166 21.48 7.22 4.15
C PRO A 166 21.53 6.95 2.64
N GLY A 167 20.37 6.82 1.99
CA GLY A 167 20.29 6.50 0.56
C GLY A 167 20.53 5.02 0.23
N GLN A 168 20.84 4.18 1.21
CA GLN A 168 20.94 2.73 1.06
C GLN A 168 19.68 2.06 1.64
N PHE A 169 19.34 0.87 1.16
CA PHE A 169 18.14 0.15 1.55
C PHE A 169 18.42 -1.34 1.77
N ASP A 170 17.73 -1.95 2.73
CA ASP A 170 17.70 -3.40 2.86
C ASP A 170 16.48 -3.96 2.12
N LEU A 171 15.30 -3.33 2.28
CA LEU A 171 14.14 -3.70 1.48
C LEU A 171 13.18 -2.52 1.31
N VAL A 172 13.20 -1.92 0.12
CA VAL A 172 12.29 -0.84 -0.28
C VAL A 172 10.88 -1.40 -0.52
N HIS A 173 9.97 -1.25 0.43
CA HIS A 173 8.67 -1.91 0.34
C HIS A 173 7.53 -1.03 -0.17
N SER A 174 7.47 0.23 0.25
CA SER A 174 6.47 1.18 -0.21
C SER A 174 7.11 2.54 -0.43
N VAL A 175 6.48 3.31 -1.32
CA VAL A 175 6.84 4.67 -1.63
C VAL A 175 5.56 5.51 -1.62
N TRP A 176 5.65 6.72 -1.08
CA TRP A 176 4.60 7.74 -1.17
C TRP A 176 5.21 9.09 -1.51
N VAL A 177 4.47 9.96 -2.20
CA VAL A 177 4.90 11.33 -2.51
C VAL A 177 3.86 12.31 -1.98
N ASP A 178 4.27 13.25 -1.15
CA ASP A 178 3.39 14.29 -0.61
C ASP A 178 3.23 15.49 -1.58
N SER A 179 2.32 16.40 -1.23
CA SER A 179 2.07 17.62 -2.01
C SER A 179 3.25 18.60 -2.12
N ASP A 180 4.25 18.51 -1.23
CA ASP A 180 5.49 19.30 -1.30
C ASP A 180 6.60 18.55 -2.07
N TYR A 181 6.26 17.44 -2.72
CA TYR A 181 7.18 16.61 -3.48
C TYR A 181 8.27 15.95 -2.62
N ARG A 182 7.96 15.65 -1.36
CA ARG A 182 8.80 14.77 -0.54
C ARG A 182 8.40 13.33 -0.77
N VAL A 183 9.40 12.48 -0.91
CA VAL A 183 9.27 11.06 -1.23
C VAL A 183 9.57 10.26 0.03
N TYR A 184 8.56 9.58 0.57
CA TYR A 184 8.64 8.74 1.75
C TYR A 184 8.85 7.30 1.34
N ILE A 185 9.90 6.65 1.85
CA ILE A 185 10.25 5.28 1.48
C ILE A 185 10.29 4.40 2.73
N CYS A 186 9.47 3.36 2.75
CA CYS A 186 9.53 2.32 3.77
C CYS A 186 10.73 1.39 3.48
N ASP A 187 11.76 1.48 4.29
CA ASP A 187 12.92 0.60 4.26
C ASP A 187 12.71 -0.50 5.31
N ARG A 188 11.94 -1.51 4.91
CA ARG A 188 11.25 -2.42 5.82
C ARG A 188 12.21 -3.15 6.76
N GLU A 189 13.22 -3.81 6.22
CA GLU A 189 14.12 -4.64 7.04
C GLU A 189 15.14 -3.82 7.83
N ASN A 190 15.33 -2.54 7.47
CA ASN A 190 16.06 -1.57 8.30
C ASN A 190 15.19 -0.87 9.35
N ASN A 191 13.90 -1.17 9.45
CA ASN A 191 13.01 -0.65 10.49
C ASN A 191 12.93 0.90 10.53
N ARG A 192 12.93 1.53 9.34
CA ARG A 192 12.91 2.99 9.20
C ARG A 192 12.11 3.45 7.98
N ILE A 193 11.74 4.72 7.98
CA ILE A 193 11.36 5.45 6.76
C ILE A 193 12.53 6.36 6.38
N GLN A 194 12.85 6.46 5.10
CA GLN A 194 13.77 7.48 4.59
C GLN A 194 13.00 8.47 3.71
N LEU A 195 13.30 9.76 3.86
CA LEU A 195 12.71 10.84 3.10
C LEU A 195 13.71 11.38 2.09
N PHE A 196 13.22 11.62 0.88
CA PHE A 196 13.98 12.22 -0.23
C PHE A 196 13.18 13.38 -0.82
N ASP A 197 13.84 14.25 -1.57
CA ASP A 197 13.14 15.17 -2.45
C ASP A 197 12.71 14.49 -3.77
N GLY A 198 11.99 15.24 -4.59
CA GLY A 198 11.54 14.78 -5.91
C GLY A 198 12.65 14.42 -6.88
N ASP A 199 13.87 14.87 -6.65
CA ASP A 199 15.05 14.54 -7.45
C ASP A 199 15.80 13.33 -6.88
N GLY A 200 15.33 12.73 -5.78
CA GLY A 200 15.93 11.56 -5.15
C GLY A 200 17.15 11.88 -4.29
N GLU A 201 17.29 13.12 -3.83
CA GLU A 201 18.32 13.51 -2.86
C GLU A 201 17.82 13.27 -1.44
N PHE A 202 18.67 12.69 -0.59
CA PHE A 202 18.32 12.32 0.78
C PHE A 202 18.06 13.57 1.64
N LEU A 203 16.95 13.55 2.39
CA LEU A 203 16.56 14.63 3.29
C LEU A 203 16.79 14.23 4.75
N GLU A 204 16.14 13.15 5.20
CA GLU A 204 16.18 12.68 6.58
C GLU A 204 15.73 11.22 6.70
N GLU A 205 15.91 10.63 7.88
CA GLU A 205 15.44 9.28 8.19
C GLU A 205 14.72 9.24 9.54
N TRP A 206 13.70 8.39 9.61
CA TRP A 206 12.86 8.18 10.78
C TRP A 206 12.99 6.72 11.24
N PRO A 207 13.77 6.43 12.30
CA PRO A 207 13.93 5.07 12.82
C PRO A 207 12.82 4.69 13.81
N GLY A 208 12.74 3.41 14.17
CA GLY A 208 11.91 2.93 15.29
C GLY A 208 10.57 2.32 14.89
N TYR A 209 10.37 2.06 13.61
CA TYR A 209 9.20 1.34 13.10
C TYR A 209 9.42 -0.17 13.17
N LEU A 210 8.34 -0.95 13.16
CA LEU A 210 8.34 -2.40 13.24
C LEU A 210 8.12 -2.99 11.85
N ARG A 211 9.16 -2.90 11.01
CA ARG A 211 9.10 -3.32 9.60
C ARG A 211 8.00 -2.57 8.83
N PRO A 212 8.16 -1.25 8.58
CA PRO A 212 7.17 -0.44 7.89
C PRO A 212 6.93 -0.96 6.47
N ASP A 213 5.66 -1.05 6.06
CA ASP A 213 5.28 -1.82 4.88
C ASP A 213 4.54 -1.01 3.82
N LYS A 214 3.43 -0.35 4.20
CA LYS A 214 2.59 0.46 3.29
C LYS A 214 2.21 1.77 3.94
N LEU A 215 2.30 2.84 3.16
CA LEU A 215 1.85 4.18 3.51
C LEU A 215 0.56 4.53 2.78
N TRP A 216 -0.29 5.27 3.46
CA TRP A 216 -1.40 6.03 2.87
C TRP A 216 -1.45 7.40 3.53
N PHE A 217 -1.60 8.45 2.74
CA PHE A 217 -1.78 9.80 3.26
C PHE A 217 -3.23 10.21 3.00
N ASP A 218 -3.87 10.78 4.02
CA ASP A 218 -5.18 11.40 3.83
C ASP A 218 -5.05 12.80 3.18
N LYS A 219 -6.20 13.42 2.91
CA LYS A 219 -6.28 14.76 2.30
C LYS A 219 -5.62 15.88 3.13
N ASP A 220 -5.43 15.65 4.43
CA ASP A 220 -4.79 16.59 5.35
C ASP A 220 -3.29 16.25 5.51
N GLU A 221 -2.81 15.32 4.69
CA GLU A 221 -1.46 14.75 4.67
C GLU A 221 -1.05 14.11 6.01
N THR A 222 -2.04 13.58 6.73
CA THR A 222 -1.77 12.68 7.85
C THR A 222 -1.33 11.33 7.30
N ILE A 223 -0.27 10.79 7.88
CA ILE A 223 0.36 9.55 7.43
C ILE A 223 -0.23 8.38 8.20
N PHE A 224 -0.70 7.37 7.49
CA PHE A 224 -1.16 6.10 8.02
C PHE A 224 -0.23 5.01 7.50
N MET A 225 0.23 4.18 8.41
CA MET A 225 1.23 3.16 8.09
C MET A 225 0.83 1.80 8.65
N ALA A 226 0.87 0.80 7.76
CA ALA A 226 0.88 -0.60 8.15
C ALA A 226 2.32 -1.06 8.38
N GLU A 227 2.53 -1.76 9.50
CA GLU A 227 3.82 -2.30 9.90
C GLU A 227 3.69 -3.82 10.06
N VAL A 228 4.54 -4.58 9.33
CA VAL A 228 4.51 -6.05 9.32
C VAL A 228 4.70 -6.64 10.72
N GLY A 229 5.35 -5.90 11.63
CA GLY A 229 5.46 -6.25 13.04
C GLY A 229 4.17 -6.10 13.85
N HIS A 230 3.01 -6.37 13.23
CA HIS A 230 1.68 -6.39 13.86
C HIS A 230 1.22 -5.04 14.41
N ARG A 231 1.48 -3.93 13.70
CA ARG A 231 1.18 -2.60 14.20
C ARG A 231 0.63 -1.67 13.12
N LEU A 232 -0.24 -0.76 13.53
CA LEU A 232 -0.61 0.44 12.77
C LEU A 232 -0.09 1.66 13.49
N THR A 233 0.47 2.59 12.72
CA THR A 233 0.91 3.90 13.21
C THR A 233 0.30 4.99 12.37
N ILE A 234 -0.24 6.00 13.04
CA ILE A 234 -0.73 7.25 12.46
C ILE A 234 0.16 8.37 12.98
N LEU A 235 0.71 9.17 12.07
CA LEU A 235 1.68 10.22 12.38
C LEU A 235 1.49 11.44 11.47
N ASP A 236 2.01 12.59 11.90
CA ASP A 236 2.08 13.76 11.04
C ASP A 236 3.37 13.76 10.17
N ARG A 237 3.47 14.73 9.27
CA ARG A 237 4.65 14.93 8.40
C ARG A 237 5.92 15.35 9.13
N GLN A 238 5.87 15.54 10.45
CA GLN A 238 7.01 15.85 11.31
C GLN A 238 7.41 14.66 12.19
N ASN A 239 6.88 13.46 11.90
CA ASN A 239 7.11 12.23 12.65
C ASN A 239 6.58 12.25 14.09
N ASN A 240 5.56 13.07 14.39
CA ASN A 240 4.86 12.96 15.66
C ASN A 240 3.78 11.89 15.55
N ILE A 241 3.84 10.87 16.41
CA ILE A 241 2.82 9.81 16.48
C ILE A 241 1.53 10.42 17.04
N LEU A 242 0.47 10.37 16.25
CA LEU A 242 -0.88 10.83 16.60
C LEU A 242 -1.70 9.70 17.22
N SER A 243 -1.52 8.47 16.73
CA SER A 243 -2.10 7.26 17.31
C SER A 243 -1.35 6.01 16.85
N GLN A 244 -1.35 4.97 17.68
CA GLN A 244 -0.69 3.71 17.39
C GLN A 244 -1.35 2.56 18.16
N TRP A 245 -1.57 1.43 17.50
CA TRP A 245 -2.10 0.22 18.12
C TRP A 245 -1.72 -1.04 17.33
N GLY A 246 -2.00 -2.20 17.91
CA GLY A 246 -1.67 -3.50 17.34
C GLY A 246 -0.61 -4.23 18.14
N GLU A 247 -0.75 -5.55 18.13
CA GLU A 247 0.22 -6.54 18.60
C GLU A 247 -0.15 -7.87 17.93
N ALA A 248 0.73 -8.88 18.02
CA ALA A 248 0.44 -10.19 17.46
C ALA A 248 -0.69 -10.90 18.21
N GLY A 249 -1.68 -11.42 17.47
CA GLY A 249 -2.78 -12.23 18.00
C GLY A 249 -4.07 -12.08 17.19
N ASP A 250 -5.15 -12.69 17.64
CA ASP A 250 -6.42 -12.78 16.92
C ASP A 250 -7.57 -11.97 17.56
N GLU A 251 -7.30 -11.25 18.65
CA GLU A 251 -8.28 -10.33 19.23
C GLU A 251 -8.56 -9.13 18.30
N PRO A 252 -9.70 -8.43 18.44
CA PRO A 252 -10.04 -7.33 17.54
C PRO A 252 -8.97 -6.24 17.45
N HIS A 253 -8.27 -5.91 18.55
CA HIS A 253 -7.21 -4.89 18.55
C HIS A 253 -5.84 -5.39 18.04
N GLN A 254 -5.72 -6.66 17.66
CA GLN A 254 -4.49 -7.34 17.28
C GLN A 254 -4.42 -7.62 15.77
N PHE A 255 -3.27 -8.08 15.29
CA PHE A 255 -3.07 -8.53 13.93
C PHE A 255 -2.56 -9.96 13.93
N VAL A 256 -3.23 -10.83 13.16
CA VAL A 256 -2.96 -12.28 13.16
C VAL A 256 -1.64 -12.58 12.49
N ALA A 257 -1.35 -11.88 11.41
CA ALA A 257 -0.21 -12.06 10.54
C ALA A 257 0.44 -10.71 10.24
N ALA A 258 0.64 -10.35 8.97
CA ALA A 258 1.41 -9.18 8.59
C ALA A 258 0.50 -8.07 8.02
N PRO A 259 0.18 -7.00 8.77
CA PRO A 259 -0.46 -5.81 8.19
C PRO A 259 0.32 -5.33 6.97
N HIS A 260 -0.38 -5.13 5.86
CA HIS A 260 0.24 -4.94 4.54
C HIS A 260 -0.49 -3.90 3.71
N GLY A 261 -1.82 -4.01 3.52
CA GLY A 261 -2.61 -2.96 2.88
C GLY A 261 -3.21 -2.01 3.91
N ILE A 262 -3.21 -0.70 3.64
CA ILE A 262 -3.94 0.30 4.42
C ILE A 262 -4.45 1.41 3.51
N TRP A 263 -5.72 1.80 3.68
CA TRP A 263 -6.33 2.94 3.00
C TRP A 263 -7.57 3.42 3.77
N GLY A 264 -7.93 4.70 3.69
CA GLY A 264 -9.14 5.24 4.32
C GLY A 264 -10.20 5.77 3.35
N ASP A 265 -11.46 5.72 3.76
CA ASP A 265 -12.58 6.32 3.01
C ASP A 265 -12.80 7.81 3.32
N SER A 266 -13.71 8.46 2.60
CA SER A 266 -14.06 9.87 2.76
C SER A 266 -14.58 10.24 4.16
N ARG A 267 -15.01 9.23 4.93
CA ARG A 267 -15.50 9.37 6.30
C ARG A 267 -14.36 9.20 7.31
N GLY A 268 -13.17 8.78 6.86
CA GLY A 268 -12.00 8.52 7.69
C GLY A 268 -12.00 7.13 8.32
N ASP A 269 -12.87 6.22 7.89
CA ASP A 269 -12.78 4.82 8.28
C ASP A 269 -11.58 4.18 7.55
N LEU A 270 -10.86 3.26 8.19
CA LEU A 270 -9.70 2.58 7.60
C LEU A 270 -10.02 1.14 7.22
N TYR A 271 -9.41 0.67 6.14
CA TYR A 271 -9.43 -0.72 5.70
C TYR A 271 -8.00 -1.23 5.71
N VAL A 272 -7.76 -2.31 6.45
CA VAL A 272 -6.41 -2.83 6.67
C VAL A 272 -6.41 -4.31 6.40
N SER A 273 -5.54 -4.73 5.49
CA SER A 273 -5.38 -6.11 5.10
C SER A 273 -4.08 -6.70 5.61
N GLU A 274 -4.05 -8.02 5.74
CA GLU A 274 -2.85 -8.74 6.15
C GLU A 274 -2.44 -9.79 5.09
N VAL A 275 -1.14 -10.08 5.06
CA VAL A 275 -0.54 -11.18 4.30
C VAL A 275 0.04 -12.23 5.24
N ALA A 276 0.64 -13.29 4.69
CA ALA A 276 1.16 -14.45 5.41
C ALA A 276 0.10 -15.35 6.06
N ALA A 277 -1.18 -14.97 6.00
CA ALA A 277 -2.34 -15.81 6.23
C ALA A 277 -3.50 -15.38 5.32
N PRO A 278 -4.40 -16.30 4.93
CA PRO A 278 -5.50 -15.97 4.02
C PRO A 278 -6.65 -15.24 4.73
N GLY A 279 -7.36 -14.39 3.99
CA GLY A 279 -8.68 -13.85 4.40
C GLY A 279 -8.68 -12.82 5.52
N LEU A 280 -7.55 -12.15 5.75
CA LEU A 280 -7.42 -11.15 6.81
C LEU A 280 -7.60 -9.75 6.25
N ILE A 281 -8.77 -9.16 6.48
CA ILE A 281 -9.05 -7.74 6.24
C ILE A 281 -10.01 -7.23 7.32
N LYS A 282 -9.65 -6.12 7.95
CA LYS A 282 -10.45 -5.46 8.99
C LYS A 282 -10.85 -4.06 8.55
N LYS A 283 -12.03 -3.63 8.98
CA LYS A 283 -12.43 -2.22 8.93
C LYS A 283 -12.31 -1.59 10.32
N PHE A 284 -11.80 -0.37 10.38
CA PHE A 284 -11.71 0.46 11.56
C PHE A 284 -12.60 1.69 11.35
N VAL A 285 -13.76 1.72 12.00
CA VAL A 285 -14.73 2.81 11.85
C VAL A 285 -14.31 3.99 12.72
N ARG A 286 -14.12 5.17 12.12
CA ARG A 286 -13.67 6.35 12.86
C ARG A 286 -14.70 6.75 13.90
N VAL A 287 -14.28 6.87 15.15
CA VAL A 287 -15.14 7.40 16.21
C VAL A 287 -15.19 8.92 16.09
N ARG A 288 -16.41 9.45 16.01
CA ARG A 288 -16.69 10.88 15.97
C ARG A 288 -17.50 11.19 17.23
N ASP A 289 -16.94 12.01 18.11
CA ASP A 289 -17.65 12.51 19.29
C ASP A 289 -18.66 13.61 18.90
#